data_AF-A0A317ZBA7-F1
#
_entry.id   AF-A0A317ZBA7-F1
#
_cell.length_a   1.000
_cell.length_b   1.000
_cell.length_c   1.000
_cell.angle_alpha   90.00
_cell.angle_beta   90.00
_cell.angle_gamma   90.00
#
_symmetry.space_group_name_H-M   'P 1'
#
loop_
_entity.id
_entity.type
_entity.pdbx_description
1 polymer ?
#
loop_
_entity_poly.entity_id
_entity_poly.type
_entity_poly.pdbx_seq_one_letter_code
_entity_poly.pdbx_strand_id
1 'polypeptide(L)'
;EQCLARDIQIISSMGAANKTDPTQFEIADISKTHTDPIARIIRNKLKQKGIKKGVPVVFSGESPIVIREDVKAVVGDAQGKNRKAQMPPSSNAYVP
;
A
#
# COMPACT_ATOMS: atom_id res chain seq x y z
N GLU A 1 -4.42 -16.44 -2.97
CA GLU A 1 -5.38 -17.56 -3.10
C GLU A 1 -4.70 -18.77 -3.70
N GLN A 2 -4.29 -18.76 -4.97
CA GLN A 2 -3.64 -19.92 -5.62
C GLN A 2 -2.42 -20.44 -4.86
N CYS A 3 -1.51 -19.58 -4.41
CA CYS A 3 -0.34 -20.02 -3.65
C CYS A 3 -0.71 -20.64 -2.30
N LEU A 4 -1.74 -20.11 -1.63
CA LEU A 4 -2.23 -20.64 -0.35
C LEU A 4 -2.88 -22.02 -0.55
N ALA A 5 -3.62 -22.22 -1.64
CA ALA A 5 -4.24 -23.51 -1.98
C ALA A 5 -3.21 -24.59 -2.38
N ARG A 6 -2.03 -24.17 -2.84
CA ARG A 6 -0.94 -25.06 -3.27
C ARG A 6 0.16 -25.21 -2.23
N ASP A 7 -0.06 -24.68 -1.02
CA ASP A 7 0.91 -24.67 0.08
C ASP A 7 2.29 -24.11 -0.29
N ILE A 8 2.30 -23.08 -1.15
CA ILE A 8 3.52 -22.38 -1.56
C ILE A 8 3.79 -21.26 -0.56
N GLN A 9 5.00 -21.24 -0.01
CA GLN A 9 5.47 -20.15 0.83
C GLN A 9 5.46 -18.84 0.04
N ILE A 10 4.72 -17.85 0.53
CA ILE A 10 4.61 -16.53 -0.08
C ILE A 10 4.81 -15.43 0.96
N ILE A 11 5.32 -14.30 0.50
CA ILE A 11 5.26 -13.01 1.17
C ILE A 11 4.85 -11.95 0.15
N SER A 12 4.00 -11.00 0.52
CA SER A 12 3.53 -9.96 -0.40
C SER A 12 3.89 -8.56 0.10
N SER A 13 4.39 -7.71 -0.80
CA SER A 13 4.68 -6.30 -0.52
C SER A 13 3.43 -5.44 -0.72
N MET A 14 3.09 -4.63 0.27
CA MET A 14 1.97 -3.68 0.21
C MET A 14 2.43 -2.30 -0.31
N GLY A 15 1.62 -1.27 -0.09
CA GLY A 15 1.89 0.09 -0.57
C GLY A 15 2.93 0.82 0.26
N ALA A 16 3.99 1.28 -0.41
CA ALA A 16 5.02 2.15 0.15
C ALA A 16 4.97 3.59 -0.40
N ALA A 17 3.97 3.90 -1.24
CA ALA A 17 3.76 5.24 -1.78
C ALA A 17 3.53 6.31 -0.70
N ASN A 18 4.13 7.49 -0.90
CA ASN A 18 4.08 8.67 -0.01
C ASN A 18 4.54 8.39 1.44
N LYS A 19 5.45 7.43 1.61
CA LYS A 19 6.13 7.14 2.87
C LYS A 19 7.60 7.49 2.74
N THR A 20 8.22 7.82 3.86
CA THR A 20 9.61 8.31 3.88
C THR A 20 10.52 7.53 4.81
N ASP A 21 9.96 6.85 5.80
CA ASP A 21 10.72 6.21 6.85
C ASP A 21 10.87 4.70 6.59
N PRO A 22 12.07 4.22 6.21
CA PRO A 22 12.32 2.80 6.01
C PRO A 22 12.35 2.00 7.32
N THR A 23 12.41 2.65 8.49
CA THR A 23 12.44 1.95 9.78
C THR A 23 11.07 1.46 10.24
N GLN A 24 9.99 1.99 9.64
CA GLN A 24 8.61 1.64 9.98
C GLN A 24 8.04 0.48 9.15
N PHE A 25 8.89 -0.22 8.38
CA PHE A 25 8.48 -1.46 7.72
C PHE A 25 8.38 -2.61 8.71
N GLU A 26 7.25 -3.29 8.69
CA GLU A 26 7.01 -4.47 9.51
C GLU A 26 6.42 -5.62 8.69
N ILE A 27 6.71 -6.83 9.12
CA ILE A 27 6.14 -8.07 8.57
C ILE A 27 4.99 -8.50 9.48
N ALA A 28 3.78 -8.50 8.95
CA ALA A 28 2.61 -8.95 9.68
C ALA A 28 1.68 -9.75 8.79
N ASP A 29 0.67 -10.39 9.37
CA ASP A 29 -0.42 -10.96 8.60
C ASP A 29 -1.27 -9.85 7.95
N ILE A 30 -1.80 -10.11 6.75
CA ILE A 30 -2.68 -9.18 6.03
C ILE A 30 -3.86 -8.67 6.90
N SER A 31 -4.34 -9.47 7.85
CA SER A 31 -5.41 -9.08 8.77
C SER A 31 -5.03 -8.01 9.78
N LYS A 32 -3.75 -7.88 10.11
CA LYS A 32 -3.20 -6.92 11.08
C LYS A 32 -2.71 -5.62 10.44
N THR A 33 -2.66 -5.56 9.11
CA THR A 33 -2.27 -4.36 8.37
C THR A 33 -3.17 -3.16 8.67
N HIS A 34 -2.55 -2.01 8.90
CA HIS A 34 -3.21 -0.74 9.19
C HIS A 34 -2.60 0.38 8.33
N THR A 35 -3.30 1.52 8.23
CA THR A 35 -2.84 2.75 7.52
C THR A 35 -2.66 2.64 5.98
N ASP A 36 -2.41 1.45 5.44
CA ASP A 36 -2.15 1.24 4.01
C ASP A 36 -3.44 1.07 3.17
N PRO A 37 -3.69 1.96 2.18
CA PRO A 37 -4.85 1.87 1.29
C PRO A 37 -4.87 0.62 0.40
N ILE A 38 -3.71 0.16 -0.07
CA ILE A 38 -3.57 -1.04 -0.92
C ILE A 38 -3.84 -2.28 -0.07
N ALA A 39 -3.23 -2.37 1.12
CA ALA A 39 -3.48 -3.47 2.06
C ALA A 39 -4.96 -3.56 2.44
N ARG A 40 -5.64 -2.42 2.63
CA ARG A 40 -7.09 -2.37 2.89
C ARG A 40 -7.91 -3.00 1.75
N ILE A 41 -7.61 -2.66 0.50
CA ILE A 41 -8.33 -3.20 -0.67
C ILE A 41 -8.08 -4.71 -0.80
N ILE A 42 -6.82 -5.14 -0.66
CA ILE A 42 -6.45 -6.56 -0.74
C ILE A 42 -7.12 -7.36 0.37
N ARG A 43 -7.06 -6.87 1.62
CA ARG A 43 -7.73 -7.49 2.77
C ARG A 43 -9.23 -7.65 2.56
N ASN A 44 -9.90 -6.64 2.00
CA ASN A 44 -11.33 -6.73 1.70
C ASN A 44 -11.63 -7.77 0.61
N LYS A 45 -10.83 -7.79 -0.47
CA LYS A 45 -10.96 -8.80 -1.53
C LYS A 45 -10.70 -10.22 -1.01
N LEU A 46 -9.70 -10.41 -0.15
CA LEU A 46 -9.40 -11.71 0.46
C LEU A 46 -10.51 -12.16 1.42
N LYS A 47 -11.06 -11.24 2.23
CA LYS A 47 -12.22 -11.52 3.09
C LYS A 47 -13.44 -11.98 2.30
N GLN A 48 -13.74 -11.34 1.16
CA GLN A 48 -14.83 -11.77 0.26
C GLN A 48 -14.63 -13.19 -0.27
N LYS A 49 -13.37 -13.61 -0.44
CA LYS A 49 -12.98 -14.96 -0.85
C LYS A 49 -12.84 -15.95 0.31
N GLY A 50 -13.25 -15.57 1.53
CA GLY A 50 -13.15 -16.42 2.73
C GLY A 50 -11.76 -16.47 3.38
N ILE A 51 -10.74 -15.83 2.79
CA ILE A 51 -9.37 -15.82 3.32
C ILE A 51 -9.23 -14.65 4.30
N LYS A 52 -9.26 -14.96 5.60
CA LYS A 52 -9.21 -13.94 6.66
C LYS A 52 -7.81 -13.76 7.26
N LYS A 53 -6.94 -14.78 7.21
CA LYS A 53 -5.60 -14.85 7.83
C LYS A 53 -4.72 -15.83 7.04
N GLY A 54 -3.42 -15.86 7.35
CA GLY A 54 -2.44 -16.79 6.79
C GLY A 54 -1.66 -16.24 5.60
N VAL A 55 -1.64 -14.92 5.41
CA VAL A 55 -0.88 -14.28 4.33
C VAL A 55 0.08 -13.27 4.96
N PRO A 56 1.37 -13.61 5.08
CA PRO A 56 2.37 -12.66 5.56
C PRO A 56 2.62 -11.59 4.51
N VAL A 57 2.64 -10.34 4.95
CA VAL A 57 2.83 -9.18 4.10
C VAL A 57 3.80 -8.20 4.74
N VAL A 58 4.54 -7.49 3.89
CA VAL A 58 5.40 -6.37 4.29
C VAL A 58 4.62 -5.09 4.04
N PHE A 59 4.44 -4.28 5.08
CA PHE A 59 3.83 -2.96 4.96
C PHE A 59 4.52 -1.98 5.91
N SER A 60 4.20 -0.70 5.78
CA SER A 60 4.66 0.32 6.73
C SER A 60 3.47 0.98 7.42
N GLY A 61 3.59 1.19 8.74
CA GLY A 61 2.60 1.86 9.59
C GLY A 61 2.57 3.38 9.44
N GLU A 62 3.52 3.96 8.68
CA GLU A 62 3.64 5.41 8.49
C GLU A 62 2.37 5.99 7.82
N SER A 63 1.90 7.12 8.35
CA SER A 63 0.80 7.88 7.74
C SER A 63 1.27 8.50 6.42
N PRO A 64 0.53 8.33 5.30
CA PRO A 64 0.91 8.91 4.02
C PRO A 64 1.07 10.43 4.12
N ILE A 65 2.17 10.95 3.58
CA ILE A 65 2.44 12.38 3.56
C ILE A 65 1.44 13.09 2.64
N VAL A 66 0.85 14.17 3.14
CA VAL A 66 0.02 15.07 2.33
C VAL A 66 0.94 16.00 1.54
N ILE A 67 0.83 15.95 0.22
CA ILE A 67 1.61 16.77 -0.70
C ILE A 67 1.25 18.25 -0.47
N ARG A 68 2.26 19.12 -0.42
CA ARG A 68 2.05 20.58 -0.30
C ARG A 68 1.36 21.13 -1.57
N GLU A 69 0.54 22.17 -1.39
CA GLU A 69 -0.27 22.78 -2.45
C GLU A 69 0.58 23.33 -3.62
N ASP A 70 1.74 23.93 -3.32
CA ASP A 70 2.70 24.46 -4.30
C ASP A 70 3.26 23.38 -5.22
N VAL A 71 3.63 22.22 -4.66
CA VAL A 71 4.14 21.07 -5.42
C VAL A 71 3.04 20.43 -6.26
N LYS A 72 1.81 20.39 -5.73
CA LYS A 72 0.66 19.82 -6.44
C LYS A 72 0.34 20.58 -7.73
N ALA A 73 0.51 21.90 -7.75
CA ALA A 73 0.28 22.73 -8.94
C ALA A 73 1.31 22.48 -10.06
N VAL A 74 2.52 22.03 -9.72
CA VAL A 74 3.60 21.77 -10.69
C VAL A 74 3.58 20.34 -11.22
N VAL A 75 3.28 19.37 -10.35
CA VAL A 75 3.41 17.94 -10.66
C VAL A 75 2.06 17.28 -11.00
N GLY A 76 0.95 17.80 -10.48
CA GLY A 76 -0.38 17.24 -10.68
C GLY A 76 -1.12 17.90 -11.85
N ASP A 77 -1.80 17.10 -12.67
CA ASP A 77 -2.74 17.63 -13.66
C ASP A 77 -4.09 17.92 -12.98
N ALA A 78 -4.41 19.19 -12.79
CA ALA A 78 -5.66 19.63 -12.18
C ALA A 78 -6.92 19.14 -12.93
N GLN A 79 -6.79 18.84 -14.23
CA GLN A 79 -7.90 18.36 -15.09
C GLN A 79 -7.92 16.84 -15.21
N GLY A 80 -7.02 16.14 -14.49
CA GLY A 80 -6.92 14.69 -14.53
C GLY A 80 -8.22 14.00 -14.09
N LYS A 81 -8.68 13.02 -14.86
CA LYS A 81 -9.94 12.27 -14.61
C LYS A 81 -9.96 11.47 -13.30
N ASN A 82 -8.80 11.18 -12.71
CA ASN A 82 -8.65 10.33 -11.53
C ASN A 82 -7.70 10.97 -10.50
N ARG A 83 -7.87 10.62 -9.22
CA ARG A 83 -7.02 11.12 -8.11
C ARG A 83 -5.52 10.90 -8.35
N LYS A 84 -5.12 9.80 -9.01
CA LYS A 84 -3.71 9.53 -9.37
C LYS A 84 -3.16 10.48 -10.43
N ALA A 85 -4.00 10.99 -11.32
CA ALA A 85 -3.58 11.96 -12.33
C ALA A 85 -3.45 13.37 -11.71
N GLN A 86 -4.35 13.70 -10.78
CA GLN A 86 -4.31 14.96 -10.04
C GLN A 86 -3.21 15.01 -8.98
N MET A 87 -2.90 13.87 -8.37
CA MET A 87 -1.91 13.73 -7.31
C MET A 87 -1.19 12.39 -7.49
N PRO A 88 -0.15 12.34 -8.34
CA PRO A 88 0.62 11.12 -8.50
C PRO A 88 1.29 10.76 -7.17
N PRO A 89 1.16 9.51 -6.70
CA PRO A 89 1.93 9.05 -5.56
C PRO A 89 3.42 9.09 -5.92
N SER A 90 4.25 9.60 -4.99
CA SER A 90 5.71 9.61 -5.12
C SER A 90 6.31 8.55 -4.21
N SER A 91 7.44 7.99 -4.62
CA SER A 91 8.29 7.15 -3.78
C SER A 91 9.70 7.73 -3.70
N ASN A 92 10.53 7.18 -2.81
CA ASN A 92 11.94 7.54 -2.69
C ASN A 92 12.80 6.27 -2.85
N ALA A 93 14.11 6.41 -3.04
CA ALA A 93 14.98 5.25 -3.27
C ALA A 93 15.06 4.28 -2.07
N TYR A 94 14.74 4.74 -0.86
CA TYR A 94 14.76 3.96 0.38
C TYR A 94 13.40 3.32 0.70
N VAL A 95 12.32 3.79 0.06
CA VAL A 95 10.92 3.44 0.29
C VAL A 95 10.25 3.40 -1.09
N PRO A 96 10.27 2.23 -1.76
CA PRO A 96 9.98 2.10 -3.19
C PRO A 96 8.51 2.27 -3.59
#